data_AF-A0A973TGM9-F1
#
_entry.id   AF-A0A973TGM9-F1
#
_cell.length_a   1.000
_cell.length_b   1.000
_cell.length_c   1.000
_cell.angle_alpha   90.00
_cell.angle_beta   90.00
_cell.angle_gamma   90.00
#
_symmetry.space_group_name_H-M   'P 1'
#
loop_
_entity.id
_entity.type
_entity.pdbx_description
1 polymer ?
#
loop_
_entity_poly.entity_id
_entity_poly.type
_entity_poly.pdbx_seq_one_letter_code
_entity_poly.pdbx_strand_id
1 'polypeptide(L)'
;MNMHPSRRTLLQVGLLVVLGAAGFAVTRRLAPTPQEGEANAAATATPPPAQALVQAEARALTRPARLAVAFRLDPALTQGIYLGQRWVSPPEFYFAQPGAQFVVEAKAQDIDARGTRTDVSGDWAASDPEMVAITRHADGATLVIRKPGESDLTVRAGRDAKTLHVSAERLPDAMRVRISQ
;
A
#
# COMPACT_ATOMS: atom_id res chain seq x y z
N MET A 1 28.20 18.69 39.08
CA MET A 1 27.01 19.52 38.83
C MET A 1 26.04 18.74 37.97
N ASN A 2 24.76 18.87 38.32
CA ASN A 2 23.77 17.79 38.31
C ASN A 2 23.13 17.48 36.95
N MET A 3 22.93 16.17 36.72
CA MET A 3 21.91 15.61 35.84
C MET A 3 20.51 15.92 36.37
N HIS A 4 19.58 16.27 35.46
CA HIS A 4 18.15 16.05 35.67
C HIS A 4 17.48 15.53 34.39
N PRO A 5 16.91 14.31 34.42
CA PRO A 5 16.01 13.80 33.37
C PRO A 5 14.55 14.15 33.69
N SER A 6 13.82 14.71 32.71
CA SER A 6 12.39 15.01 32.84
C SER A 6 11.51 13.88 32.32
N ARG A 7 11.00 13.11 33.29
CA ARG A 7 9.60 12.65 33.49
C ARG A 7 8.84 12.01 32.32
N ARG A 8 8.68 10.69 32.48
CA ARG A 8 7.61 9.84 31.94
C ARG A 8 6.23 10.30 32.45
N THR A 9 5.25 10.39 31.55
CA THR A 9 3.83 10.45 31.90
C THR A 9 3.18 9.13 31.50
N LEU A 10 2.76 8.37 32.51
CA LEU A 10 1.81 7.26 32.44
C LEU A 10 0.40 7.86 32.58
N LEU A 11 -0.57 7.47 31.75
CA LEU A 11 -1.96 7.40 32.19
C LEU A 11 -2.82 6.42 31.37
N GLN A 12 -3.26 5.39 32.10
CA GLN A 12 -4.48 4.57 32.04
C GLN A 12 -5.30 4.39 30.75
N VAL A 13 -5.35 3.11 30.35
CA VAL A 13 -6.53 2.20 30.24
C VAL A 13 -7.94 2.82 30.37
N GLY A 14 -8.76 2.58 29.34
CA GLY A 14 -10.22 2.64 29.39
C GLY A 14 -10.84 1.61 28.43
N LEU A 15 -11.14 0.42 28.96
CA LEU A 15 -11.92 -0.65 28.33
C LEU A 15 -13.39 -0.25 28.28
N LEU A 16 -14.07 -0.40 27.14
CA LEU A 16 -15.53 -0.31 27.08
C LEU A 16 -16.10 -1.41 26.18
N VAL A 17 -16.69 -2.40 26.85
CA VAL A 17 -17.50 -3.49 26.27
C VAL A 17 -18.95 -3.03 26.30
N VAL A 18 -19.64 -3.06 25.16
CA VAL A 18 -21.10 -2.87 25.11
C VAL A 18 -21.74 -4.20 24.72
N LEU A 19 -22.34 -4.86 25.71
CA LEU A 19 -23.32 -5.93 25.52
C LEU A 19 -24.68 -5.29 25.20
N GLY A 20 -25.25 -5.62 24.03
CA GLY A 20 -26.65 -5.34 23.72
C GLY A 20 -27.49 -6.61 23.89
N ALA A 21 -28.27 -6.68 24.96
CA ALA A 21 -29.29 -7.71 25.18
C ALA A 21 -30.64 -7.03 25.46
N ALA A 22 -31.61 -7.21 24.56
CA ALA A 22 -33.05 -7.07 24.74
C ALA A 22 -33.70 -7.78 23.53
N GLY A 23 -34.56 -8.78 23.61
CA GLY A 23 -35.49 -9.15 24.67
C GLY A 23 -36.89 -8.70 24.26
N PHE A 24 -37.60 -9.46 23.40
CA PHE A 24 -39.06 -9.29 23.24
C PHE A 24 -39.80 -10.61 22.98
N ALA A 25 -40.64 -10.92 23.97
CA ALA A 25 -41.97 -11.51 23.98
C ALA A 25 -42.32 -12.74 23.10
N VAL A 26 -42.55 -13.82 23.85
CA VAL A 26 -43.28 -15.05 23.54
C VAL A 26 -44.77 -14.79 23.28
N THR A 27 -45.32 -15.38 22.23
CA THR A 27 -46.71 -15.89 22.24
C THR A 27 -46.74 -17.34 21.76
N ARG A 28 -47.07 -18.25 22.68
CA ARG A 28 -47.36 -19.66 22.42
C ARG A 28 -48.71 -19.81 21.72
N ARG A 29 -48.78 -20.64 20.68
CA ARG A 29 -49.95 -21.49 20.40
C ARG A 29 -49.51 -22.92 20.15
N LEU A 30 -50.31 -23.84 20.69
CA LEU A 30 -50.06 -25.27 20.84
C LEU A 30 -50.20 -26.04 19.51
N ALA A 31 -49.17 -26.85 19.18
CA ALA A 31 -49.08 -28.25 18.70
C ALA A 31 -50.23 -28.96 17.92
N PRO A 32 -49.98 -30.14 17.27
CA PRO A 32 -48.76 -30.71 16.68
C PRO A 32 -48.96 -31.27 15.23
N THR A 33 -47.88 -31.55 14.52
CA THR A 33 -47.88 -32.56 13.43
C THR A 33 -46.50 -33.21 13.38
N PRO A 34 -46.39 -34.55 13.38
CA PRO A 34 -45.11 -35.23 13.27
C PRO A 34 -44.72 -35.33 11.79
N GLN A 35 -43.61 -34.70 11.41
CA GLN A 35 -42.83 -35.17 10.26
C GLN A 35 -41.40 -35.43 10.72
N GLU A 36 -41.15 -36.72 10.95
CA GLU A 36 -39.88 -37.37 10.76
C GLU A 36 -39.33 -37.09 9.35
N GLY A 37 -38.00 -36.99 9.28
CA GLY A 37 -37.26 -37.14 8.02
C GLY A 37 -36.86 -35.83 7.37
N GLU A 38 -35.70 -35.30 7.74
CA GLU A 38 -34.52 -35.41 6.87
C GLU A 38 -33.31 -34.78 7.57
N ALA A 39 -32.33 -35.64 7.83
CA ALA A 39 -31.00 -35.26 8.25
C ALA A 39 -30.43 -34.26 7.24
N ASN A 40 -30.22 -33.02 7.69
CA ASN A 40 -29.49 -32.01 6.94
C ASN A 40 -28.00 -32.40 6.97
N ALA A 41 -27.66 -33.41 6.18
CA ALA A 41 -26.29 -33.80 5.89
C ALA A 41 -25.67 -32.67 5.07
N ALA A 42 -24.77 -31.92 5.71
CA ALA A 42 -23.89 -30.96 5.07
C ALA A 42 -23.12 -31.67 3.94
N ALA A 43 -23.60 -31.50 2.71
CA ALA A 43 -22.90 -31.92 1.51
C ALA A 43 -21.70 -30.99 1.33
N THR A 44 -20.53 -31.45 1.78
CA THR A 44 -19.23 -30.93 1.38
C THR A 44 -19.03 -31.27 -0.11
N ALA A 45 -19.69 -30.54 -1.00
CA ALA A 45 -19.49 -30.70 -2.43
C ALA A 45 -18.16 -30.04 -2.82
N THR A 46 -17.10 -30.84 -2.91
CA THR A 46 -15.88 -30.47 -3.62
C THR A 46 -16.26 -30.16 -5.08
N PRO A 47 -16.06 -28.91 -5.58
CA PRO A 47 -16.42 -28.59 -6.94
C PRO A 47 -15.59 -29.46 -7.92
N PRO A 48 -16.21 -29.95 -9.02
CA PRO A 48 -15.50 -30.74 -10.02
C PRO A 48 -14.34 -29.93 -10.62
N PRO A 49 -13.22 -30.57 -10.99
CA PRO A 49 -11.97 -29.90 -11.37
C PRO A 49 -12.12 -28.89 -12.53
N ALA A 50 -13.09 -29.09 -13.41
CA ALA A 50 -13.40 -28.15 -14.49
C ALA A 50 -14.01 -26.83 -13.99
N GLN A 51 -14.86 -26.87 -12.95
CA GLN A 51 -15.44 -25.65 -12.36
C GLN A 51 -14.42 -24.91 -11.50
N ALA A 52 -13.45 -25.60 -10.92
CA ALA A 52 -12.34 -24.99 -10.18
C ALA A 52 -11.42 -24.17 -11.10
N LEU A 53 -11.14 -24.65 -12.32
CA LEU A 53 -10.34 -23.92 -13.31
C LEU A 53 -11.07 -22.67 -13.83
N VAL A 54 -12.36 -22.79 -14.17
CA VAL A 54 -13.17 -21.65 -14.62
C VAL A 54 -13.37 -20.60 -13.51
N GLN A 55 -13.56 -21.03 -12.26
CA GLN A 55 -13.63 -20.10 -11.12
C GLN A 55 -12.27 -19.48 -10.78
N ALA A 56 -11.15 -20.18 -10.97
CA ALA A 56 -9.81 -19.62 -10.79
C ALA A 56 -9.51 -18.57 -11.87
N GLU A 57 -9.88 -18.82 -13.13
CA GLU A 57 -9.77 -17.83 -14.21
C GLU A 57 -10.70 -16.63 -13.99
N ALA A 58 -11.96 -16.85 -13.59
CA ALA A 58 -12.89 -15.77 -13.28
C ALA A 58 -12.45 -14.93 -12.08
N ARG A 59 -11.87 -15.56 -11.03
CA ARG A 59 -11.29 -14.84 -9.88
C ARG A 59 -10.01 -14.08 -10.26
N ALA A 60 -9.19 -14.62 -11.16
CA ALA A 60 -8.05 -13.89 -11.71
C ALA A 60 -8.53 -12.63 -12.46
N LEU A 61 -9.60 -12.73 -13.26
CA LEU A 61 -10.19 -11.58 -13.95
C LEU A 61 -10.84 -10.54 -13.02
N THR A 62 -11.03 -10.87 -11.73
CA THR A 62 -11.70 -10.00 -10.74
C THR A 62 -10.72 -9.32 -9.77
N ARG A 63 -9.42 -9.66 -9.79
CA ARG A 63 -8.46 -8.85 -9.02
C ARG A 63 -8.31 -7.51 -9.76
N PRO A 64 -8.71 -6.38 -9.18
CA PRO A 64 -8.49 -5.09 -9.81
C PRO A 64 -6.99 -4.93 -10.03
N ALA A 65 -6.62 -4.54 -11.24
CA ALA A 65 -5.26 -4.17 -11.57
C ALA A 65 -4.75 -3.16 -10.52
N ARG A 66 -3.51 -3.32 -10.07
CA ARG A 66 -2.96 -2.49 -8.99
C ARG A 66 -1.82 -1.67 -9.53
N LEU A 67 -1.97 -0.36 -9.48
CA LEU A 67 -0.87 0.55 -9.78
C LEU A 67 0.20 0.46 -8.69
N ALA A 68 1.46 0.31 -9.07
CA ALA A 68 2.63 0.41 -8.21
C ALA A 68 3.61 1.44 -8.74
N VAL A 69 4.49 1.94 -7.88
CA VAL A 69 5.59 2.82 -8.28
C VAL A 69 6.91 2.11 -8.07
N ALA A 70 7.75 2.12 -9.10
CA ALA A 70 9.11 1.64 -9.04
C ALA A 70 10.08 2.82 -9.08
N PHE A 71 11.13 2.75 -8.26
CA PHE A 71 12.19 3.74 -8.18
C PHE A 71 13.48 3.15 -8.71
N ARG A 72 14.25 3.94 -9.46
CA ARG A 72 15.59 3.56 -9.89
C ARG A 72 16.56 3.73 -8.73
N LEU A 73 17.26 2.66 -8.39
CA LEU A 73 18.28 2.69 -7.36
C LEU A 73 19.55 3.37 -7.90
N ASP A 74 20.14 4.26 -7.12
CA ASP A 74 21.39 4.93 -7.49
C ASP A 74 22.53 3.89 -7.60
N PRO A 75 23.21 3.80 -8.75
CA PRO A 75 24.45 3.04 -8.95
C PRO A 75 25.43 3.11 -7.77
N ALA A 76 25.65 4.31 -7.23
CA ALA A 76 26.59 4.58 -6.14
C ALA A 76 26.20 3.87 -4.84
N LEU A 77 24.93 3.51 -4.66
CA LEU A 77 24.44 2.76 -3.50
C LEU A 77 24.57 1.23 -3.66
N THR A 78 24.96 0.75 -4.84
CA THR A 78 25.01 -0.69 -5.19
C THR A 78 26.41 -1.21 -5.51
N GLN A 79 27.44 -0.51 -5.05
CA GLN A 79 28.85 -0.85 -5.31
C GLN A 79 29.12 -2.32 -4.96
N GLY A 80 29.37 -3.15 -5.97
CA GLY A 80 29.80 -4.55 -5.78
C GLY A 80 29.26 -5.55 -6.80
N ILE A 81 28.03 -5.38 -7.32
CA ILE A 81 27.46 -6.29 -8.33
C ILE A 81 26.56 -5.48 -9.27
N TYR A 82 27.15 -4.92 -10.31
CA TYR A 82 26.42 -4.07 -11.26
C TYR A 82 25.62 -4.94 -12.24
N LEU A 83 24.35 -5.21 -11.94
CA LEU A 83 23.41 -5.94 -12.81
C LEU A 83 22.63 -5.00 -13.75
N GLY A 84 23.17 -3.83 -14.05
CA GLY A 84 22.50 -2.80 -14.83
C GLY A 84 21.57 -1.90 -14.00
N GLN A 85 20.63 -1.25 -14.67
CA GLN A 85 19.67 -0.35 -14.03
C GLN A 85 18.70 -1.15 -13.16
N ARG A 86 18.72 -0.92 -11.85
CA ARG A 86 17.87 -1.63 -10.90
C ARG A 86 16.67 -0.79 -10.51
N TRP A 87 15.48 -1.27 -10.90
CA TRP A 87 14.19 -0.72 -10.49
C TRP A 87 13.62 -1.52 -9.34
N VAL A 88 13.10 -0.85 -8.31
CA VAL A 88 12.52 -1.49 -7.11
C VAL A 88 11.22 -0.83 -6.69
N SER A 89 10.24 -1.60 -6.19
CA SER A 89 8.98 -1.08 -5.62
C SER A 89 8.78 -1.57 -4.20
N PRO A 90 9.63 -1.16 -3.24
CA PRO A 90 9.44 -1.53 -1.85
C PRO A 90 8.21 -0.80 -1.27
N PRO A 91 7.50 -1.37 -0.27
CA PRO A 91 6.44 -0.65 0.44
C PRO A 91 6.89 0.70 1.01
N GLU A 92 8.17 0.79 1.40
CA GLU A 92 8.84 2.01 1.82
C GLU A 92 10.20 2.13 1.12
N PHE A 93 10.43 3.25 0.45
CA PHE A 93 11.71 3.62 -0.17
C PHE A 93 12.40 4.65 0.73
N TYR A 94 13.52 4.28 1.35
CA TYR A 94 14.19 5.10 2.36
C TYR A 94 15.70 5.20 2.10
N PHE A 95 16.16 6.37 1.67
CA PHE A 95 17.54 6.61 1.28
C PHE A 95 17.99 8.02 1.62
N ALA A 96 19.31 8.21 1.68
CA ALA A 96 19.94 9.51 1.79
C ALA A 96 20.90 9.74 0.61
N GLN A 97 20.92 10.96 0.10
CA GLN A 97 21.87 11.40 -0.94
C GLN A 97 22.65 12.62 -0.45
N PRO A 98 23.97 12.72 -0.73
CA PRO A 98 24.75 13.90 -0.40
C PRO A 98 24.19 15.18 -1.02
N GLY A 99 24.35 16.29 -0.32
CA GLY A 99 23.96 17.62 -0.80
C GLY A 99 22.57 18.07 -0.37
N ALA A 100 22.12 19.18 -0.96
CA ALA A 100 20.93 19.90 -0.55
C ALA A 100 19.60 19.31 -1.04
N GLN A 101 19.65 18.36 -1.98
CA GLN A 101 18.48 17.81 -2.66
C GLN A 101 18.58 16.29 -2.75
N PHE A 102 17.44 15.65 -2.97
CA PHE A 102 17.37 14.23 -3.31
C PHE A 102 16.77 14.09 -4.71
N VAL A 103 17.41 13.32 -5.58
CA VAL A 103 16.96 13.09 -6.96
C VAL A 103 16.76 11.60 -7.18
N VAL A 104 15.57 11.23 -7.69
CA VAL A 104 15.27 9.84 -8.01
C VAL A 104 14.40 9.75 -9.25
N GLU A 105 14.64 8.73 -10.08
CA GLU A 105 13.74 8.39 -11.17
C GLU A 105 12.68 7.41 -10.67
N ALA A 106 11.44 7.65 -11.08
CA ALA A 106 10.27 6.86 -10.72
C ALA A 106 9.48 6.50 -11.98
N LYS A 107 8.86 5.33 -12.00
CA LYS A 107 7.92 4.92 -13.05
C LYS A 107 6.71 4.23 -12.46
N ALA A 108 5.57 4.38 -13.14
CA ALA A 108 4.35 3.69 -12.79
C ALA A 108 4.37 2.29 -13.42
N GLN A 109 3.90 1.30 -12.67
CA GLN A 109 3.78 -0.07 -13.12
C GLN A 109 2.37 -0.57 -12.87
N ASP A 110 1.72 -1.09 -13.90
CA ASP A 110 0.49 -1.85 -13.72
C ASP A 110 0.83 -3.27 -13.28
N ILE A 111 0.07 -3.80 -12.32
CA ILE A 111 0.20 -5.16 -11.80
C ILE A 111 -1.06 -5.92 -12.14
N ASP A 112 -0.93 -6.90 -13.03
CA ASP A 112 -2.04 -7.75 -13.44
C ASP A 112 -2.42 -8.77 -12.35
N ALA A 113 -3.47 -9.54 -12.61
CA ALA A 113 -3.94 -10.59 -11.71
C ALA A 113 -2.91 -11.69 -11.41
N ARG A 114 -1.96 -11.90 -12.33
CA ARG A 114 -0.87 -12.90 -12.24
C ARG A 114 0.36 -12.32 -11.53
N GLY A 115 0.36 -11.03 -11.20
CA GLY A 115 1.49 -10.33 -10.58
C GLY A 115 2.55 -9.88 -11.59
N THR A 116 2.28 -9.99 -12.89
CA THR A 116 3.12 -9.44 -13.94
C THR A 116 3.10 -7.92 -13.83
N ARG A 117 4.28 -7.31 -13.92
CA ARG A 117 4.42 -5.86 -13.89
C ARG A 117 4.72 -5.34 -15.28
N THR A 118 3.95 -4.36 -15.72
CA THR A 118 4.14 -3.68 -17.00
C THR A 118 4.31 -2.19 -16.75
N ASP A 119 5.36 -1.58 -17.31
CA ASP A 119 5.56 -0.15 -17.21
C ASP A 119 4.45 0.59 -17.97
N VAL A 120 3.89 1.63 -17.35
CA VAL A 120 2.84 2.45 -17.92
C VAL A 120 3.18 3.93 -17.76
N SER A 121 2.80 4.74 -18.74
CA SER A 121 2.86 6.19 -18.60
C SER A 121 1.86 6.65 -17.53
N GLY A 122 2.25 7.67 -16.76
CA GLY A 122 1.40 8.21 -15.70
C GLY A 122 1.44 9.73 -15.64
N ASP A 123 0.35 10.31 -15.15
CA ASP A 123 0.24 11.71 -14.77
C ASP A 123 0.66 11.88 -13.31
N TRP A 124 1.72 12.67 -13.09
CA TRP A 124 2.34 12.87 -11.79
C TRP A 124 2.04 14.27 -11.24
N ALA A 125 1.65 14.37 -9.97
CA ALA A 125 1.40 15.64 -9.29
C ALA A 125 1.84 15.58 -7.82
N ALA A 126 2.56 16.61 -7.36
CA ALA A 126 2.89 16.78 -5.95
C ALA A 126 1.91 17.75 -5.28
N SER A 127 1.54 17.48 -4.02
CA SER A 127 0.74 18.40 -3.21
C SER A 127 1.50 19.68 -2.82
N ASP A 128 2.83 19.59 -2.65
CA ASP A 128 3.74 20.74 -2.50
C ASP A 128 4.80 20.72 -3.63
N PRO A 129 4.57 21.43 -4.76
CA PRO A 129 5.54 21.54 -5.86
C PRO A 129 6.84 22.28 -5.51
N GLU A 130 6.83 23.11 -4.45
CA GLU A 130 8.04 23.77 -3.95
C GLU A 130 8.94 22.77 -3.20
N MET A 131 8.33 21.73 -2.61
CA MET A 131 9.05 20.63 -1.98
C MET A 131 9.47 19.57 -2.99
N VAL A 132 8.55 19.11 -3.84
CA VAL A 132 8.78 18.02 -4.80
C VAL A 132 8.54 18.53 -6.21
N ALA A 133 9.63 18.79 -6.94
CA ALA A 133 9.56 19.10 -8.36
C ALA A 133 9.56 17.83 -9.20
N ILE A 134 8.77 17.83 -10.26
CA ILE A 134 8.55 16.66 -11.12
C ILE A 134 8.85 17.02 -12.56
N THR A 135 9.75 16.26 -13.18
CA THR A 135 9.99 16.30 -14.63
C THR A 135 9.48 15.00 -15.23
N ARG A 136 8.47 15.07 -16.10
CA ARG A 136 7.86 13.87 -16.72
C ARG A 136 8.60 13.46 -17.99
N HIS A 137 8.69 12.16 -18.22
CA HIS A 137 9.26 11.51 -19.40
C HIS A 137 8.26 10.49 -19.97
N ALA A 138 8.55 9.89 -21.12
CA ALA A 138 7.64 8.93 -21.75
C ALA A 138 7.38 7.68 -20.90
N ASP A 139 8.41 7.22 -20.17
CA ASP A 139 8.47 5.98 -19.40
C ASP A 139 8.49 6.20 -17.88
N GLY A 140 8.33 7.44 -17.41
CA GLY A 140 8.38 7.74 -15.98
C GLY A 140 8.49 9.23 -15.66
N ALA A 141 9.14 9.54 -14.54
CA ALA A 141 9.40 10.89 -14.08
C ALA A 141 10.70 10.96 -13.27
N THR A 142 11.36 12.11 -13.29
CA THR A 142 12.39 12.48 -12.32
C THR A 142 11.75 13.30 -11.21
N LEU A 143 11.94 12.86 -9.97
CA LEU A 143 11.49 13.53 -8.76
C LEU A 143 12.69 14.23 -8.11
N VAL A 144 12.56 15.52 -7.84
CA VAL A 144 13.56 16.32 -7.14
C VAL A 144 12.97 16.87 -5.86
N ILE A 145 13.44 16.37 -4.72
CA ILE A 145 13.03 16.83 -3.39
C ILE A 145 13.99 17.94 -2.96
N ARG A 146 13.47 19.17 -2.93
CA ARG A 146 14.26 20.41 -2.86
C ARG A 146 14.51 20.89 -1.43
N LYS A 147 13.59 20.61 -0.52
CA LYS A 147 13.61 21.08 0.87
C LYS A 147 13.03 20.01 1.81
N PRO A 148 13.33 20.05 3.11
CA PRO A 148 12.68 19.22 4.12
C PRO A 148 11.18 19.50 4.22
N GLY A 149 10.41 18.52 4.66
CA GLY A 149 8.96 18.63 4.82
C GLY A 149 8.24 17.32 4.53
N GLU A 150 6.92 17.42 4.37
CA GLU A 150 6.04 16.33 3.95
C GLU A 150 5.22 16.77 2.74
N SER A 151 5.03 15.88 1.78
CA SER A 151 4.20 16.09 0.59
C SER A 151 3.63 14.77 0.13
N ASP A 152 2.44 14.82 -0.46
CA ASP A 152 1.89 13.69 -1.19
C ASP A 152 2.26 13.79 -2.67
N LEU A 153 2.53 12.65 -3.29
CA LEU A 153 2.77 12.50 -4.71
C LEU A 153 1.71 11.56 -5.28
N THR A 154 0.82 12.08 -6.11
CA THR A 154 -0.19 11.29 -6.81
C THR A 154 0.30 10.94 -8.22
N VAL A 155 0.22 9.66 -8.57
CA VAL A 155 0.36 9.17 -9.93
C VAL A 155 -0.96 8.60 -10.42
N ARG A 156 -1.39 8.99 -11.62
CA ARG A 156 -2.59 8.46 -12.28
C ARG A 156 -2.21 7.77 -13.57
N ALA A 157 -2.71 6.56 -13.79
CA ALA A 157 -2.51 5.81 -15.03
C ALA A 157 -3.82 5.13 -15.42
N GLY A 158 -4.39 5.51 -16.57
CA GLY A 158 -5.71 5.03 -16.99
C GLY A 158 -6.80 5.38 -15.98
N ARG A 159 -7.41 4.35 -15.36
CA ARG A 159 -8.49 4.51 -14.35
C ARG A 159 -7.98 4.45 -12.91
N ASP A 160 -6.70 4.13 -12.73
CA ASP A 160 -6.12 3.90 -11.43
C ASP A 160 -5.30 5.11 -10.97
N ALA A 161 -5.28 5.32 -9.66
CA ALA A 161 -4.49 6.35 -9.02
C ALA A 161 -3.79 5.78 -7.80
N LYS A 162 -2.56 6.23 -7.55
CA LYS A 162 -1.80 5.90 -6.34
C LYS A 162 -1.24 7.17 -5.73
N THR A 163 -1.40 7.30 -4.41
CA THR A 163 -0.78 8.35 -3.63
C THR A 163 0.40 7.76 -2.88
N LEU A 164 1.55 8.43 -3.01
CA LEU A 164 2.75 8.16 -2.25
C LEU A 164 2.93 9.26 -1.22
N HIS A 165 3.30 8.90 0.00
CA HIS A 165 3.62 9.90 1.02
C HIS A 165 5.14 10.11 1.09
N VAL A 166 5.57 11.34 0.90
CA VAL A 166 6.98 11.74 0.85
C VAL A 166 7.31 12.54 2.11
N SER A 167 8.29 12.08 2.87
CA SER A 167 8.85 12.81 4.01
C SER A 167 10.34 13.03 3.77
N ALA A 168 10.82 14.25 4.00
CA ALA A 168 12.20 14.63 3.77
C ALA A 168 12.79 15.39 4.95
N GLU A 169 14.04 15.06 5.27
CA GLU A 169 14.79 15.65 6.38
C GLU A 169 16.17 16.11 5.92
N ARG A 170 16.60 17.26 6.45
CA ARG A 170 17.96 17.77 6.25
C ARG A 170 18.91 17.11 7.25
N LEU A 171 19.94 16.44 6.74
CA LEU A 171 21.12 16.04 7.49
C LEU A 171 22.24 17.07 7.27
N PRO A 172 23.31 17.08 8.09
CA PRO A 172 24.41 18.05 7.95
C PRO A 172 25.00 18.12 6.53
N ASP A 173 25.09 16.99 5.83
CA ASP A 173 25.73 16.84 4.52
C ASP A 173 24.83 16.16 3.46
N ALA A 174 23.57 15.85 3.79
CA ALA A 174 22.71 15.02 2.93
C ALA A 174 21.22 15.38 3.02
N MET A 175 20.45 14.99 1.98
CA MET A 175 18.99 14.90 2.03
C MET A 175 18.60 13.47 2.33
N ARG A 176 17.79 13.24 3.36
CA ARG A 176 17.18 11.94 3.62
C ARG A 176 15.72 11.98 3.22
N VAL A 177 15.28 10.99 2.46
CA VAL A 177 13.90 10.89 1.96
C VAL A 177 13.33 9.52 2.29
N ARG A 178 12.08 9.53 2.76
CA ARG A 178 11.20 8.38 2.88
C ARG A 178 10.03 8.57 1.91
N ILE A 179 9.76 7.55 1.10
CA ILE A 179 8.56 7.49 0.25
C ILE A 179 7.82 6.21 0.59
N SER A 180 6.62 6.31 1.15
CA SER A 180 5.74 5.16 1.41
C SER A 180 4.62 5.11 0.38
N GLN A 181 4.20 3.88 0.05
CA GLN A 181 3.30 3.63 -1.07
C GLN A 181 2.09 2.77 -0.71
#